data_AF-A0A9D9PSG6-F1
#
_entry.id   AF-A0A9D9PSG6-F1
#
_cell.length_a   1.000
_cell.length_b   1.000
_cell.length_c   1.000
_cell.angle_alpha   90.00
_cell.angle_beta   90.00
_cell.angle_gamma   90.00
#
_symmetry.space_group_name_H-M   'P 1'
#
loop_
_entity.id
_entity.type
_entity.pdbx_description
1 polymer ?
#
loop_
_entity_poly.entity_id
_entity_poly.type
_entity_poly.pdbx_seq_one_letter_code
_entity_poly.pdbx_strand_id
1 'polypeptide(L)'
;MTVRVGSKDVMTMKTLELDFETFSDVDLLSAGVYPYAESSQFDLLLFGYSIDGGEVQVVDVVNGECIPDHILKALTDDSVLKYAHNASFERICLSVYLRRHYPEYFRSYSIPEDFVGGYLDPAAWRCTMVWAAYDGLPLSLRNVGAALHLDSQKMDEGKALIRFFLRSG
;
A
#
# COMPACT_ATOMS: atom_id res chain seq x y z
N MET A 1 28.83 1.57 41.75
CA MET A 1 28.59 2.51 40.63
C MET A 1 27.77 1.76 39.60
N THR A 2 26.44 1.82 39.70
CA THR A 2 25.53 1.08 38.83
C THR A 2 25.26 1.94 37.61
N VAL A 3 25.79 1.54 36.45
CA VAL A 3 25.49 2.21 35.18
C VAL A 3 24.08 1.79 34.78
N ARG A 4 23.12 2.72 34.90
CA ARG A 4 21.84 2.60 34.20
C ARG A 4 22.14 2.72 32.71
N VAL A 5 22.03 1.61 31.99
CA VAL A 5 21.92 1.64 30.53
C VAL A 5 20.58 2.31 30.25
N GLY A 6 20.64 3.57 29.80
CA GLY A 6 19.46 4.28 29.32
C GLY A 6 18.81 3.44 28.23
N SER A 7 17.49 3.25 28.35
CA SER A 7 16.64 2.76 27.28
C SER A 7 16.95 3.59 26.04
N LYS A 8 17.59 3.00 25.04
CA LYS A 8 17.53 3.55 23.69
C LYS A 8 16.04 3.62 23.36
N ASP A 9 15.52 4.81 23.15
CA ASP A 9 14.20 4.99 22.54
C ASP A 9 14.22 4.18 21.23
N VAL A 10 13.57 3.02 21.25
CA VAL A 10 13.23 2.32 20.02
C VAL A 10 12.18 3.21 19.40
N MET A 11 12.57 4.02 18.42
CA MET A 11 11.64 4.78 17.61
C MET A 11 10.71 3.77 16.93
N THR A 12 9.53 3.58 17.50
CA THR A 12 8.49 2.72 16.93
C THR A 12 7.89 3.45 15.73
N MET A 13 7.90 2.81 14.56
CA MET A 13 7.24 3.28 13.34
C MET A 13 5.83 3.78 13.66
N LYS A 14 5.46 4.97 13.18
CA LYS A 14 4.13 5.57 13.40
C LYS A 14 3.31 5.61 12.12
N THR A 15 3.94 5.96 10.99
CA THR A 15 3.27 6.02 9.69
C THR A 15 4.01 5.20 8.65
N LEU A 16 3.24 4.66 7.73
CA LEU A 16 3.71 3.98 6.54
C LEU A 16 2.94 4.52 5.34
N GLU A 17 3.61 5.28 4.49
CA GLU A 17 3.06 5.71 3.21
C GLU A 17 3.25 4.59 2.19
N LEU A 18 2.21 4.23 1.44
CA LEU A 18 2.16 3.07 0.56
C LEU A 18 1.66 3.45 -0.83
N ASP A 19 2.26 2.85 -1.85
CA ASP A 19 1.86 2.95 -3.25
C ASP A 19 2.25 1.64 -3.96
N PHE A 20 1.32 1.01 -4.67
CA PHE A 20 1.57 -0.27 -5.35
C PHE A 20 1.33 -0.17 -6.85
N GLU A 21 2.20 -0.82 -7.60
CA GLU A 21 1.94 -1.11 -9.01
C GLU A 21 1.47 -2.56 -9.12
N THR A 22 0.35 -2.80 -9.78
CA THR A 22 -0.32 -4.10 -9.80
C THR A 22 -0.62 -4.58 -11.21
N PHE A 23 -0.74 -5.89 -11.36
CA PHE A 23 -1.29 -6.52 -12.56
C PHE A 23 -2.53 -7.33 -12.23
N SER A 24 -3.47 -7.38 -13.18
CA SER A 24 -4.56 -8.34 -13.24
C SER A 24 -4.99 -8.48 -14.70
N ASP A 25 -5.48 -9.65 -15.08
CA ASP A 25 -6.15 -9.90 -16.36
C ASP A 25 -7.60 -9.36 -16.39
N VAL A 26 -8.13 -8.95 -15.24
CA VAL A 26 -9.43 -8.29 -15.11
C VAL A 26 -9.26 -6.78 -15.28
N ASP A 27 -10.15 -6.15 -16.06
CA ASP A 27 -10.13 -4.69 -16.25
C ASP A 27 -10.70 -3.96 -15.01
N LEU A 28 -9.86 -3.13 -14.39
CA LEU A 28 -10.20 -2.41 -13.16
C LEU A 28 -11.40 -1.45 -13.33
N LEU A 29 -11.48 -0.76 -14.48
CA LEU A 29 -12.48 0.28 -14.70
C LEU A 29 -13.89 -0.29 -14.86
N SER A 30 -14.01 -1.45 -15.49
CA SER A 30 -15.29 -2.12 -15.73
C SER A 30 -15.71 -3.07 -14.61
N ALA A 31 -14.77 -3.76 -13.98
CA ALA A 31 -15.09 -4.77 -12.96
C ALA A 31 -15.02 -4.24 -11.51
N GLY A 32 -14.26 -3.17 -11.29
CA GLY A 32 -13.96 -2.67 -9.96
C GLY A 32 -12.84 -3.46 -9.26
N VAL A 33 -12.42 -2.96 -8.10
CA VAL A 33 -11.21 -3.43 -7.41
C VAL A 33 -11.31 -4.85 -6.86
N TYR A 34 -12.49 -5.29 -6.41
CA TYR A 34 -12.61 -6.62 -5.80
C TYR A 34 -12.40 -7.75 -6.83
N PRO A 35 -13.12 -7.80 -7.98
CA PRO A 35 -12.82 -8.79 -9.01
C PRO A 35 -11.42 -8.62 -9.60
N TYR A 36 -10.93 -7.38 -9.71
CA TYR A 36 -9.57 -7.08 -10.16
C TYR A 36 -8.52 -7.77 -9.29
N ALA A 37 -8.58 -7.56 -7.97
CA ALA A 37 -7.63 -8.12 -7.02
C ALA A 37 -7.81 -9.62 -6.81
N GLU A 38 -9.04 -10.13 -6.85
CA GLU A 38 -9.31 -11.56 -6.61
C GLU A 38 -9.01 -12.47 -7.81
N SER A 39 -8.69 -11.92 -8.98
CA SER A 39 -8.23 -12.73 -10.12
C SER A 39 -7.07 -13.64 -9.73
N SER A 40 -7.07 -14.88 -10.22
CA SER A 40 -5.92 -15.79 -10.05
C SER A 40 -4.63 -15.25 -10.68
N GLN A 41 -4.75 -14.34 -11.65
CA GLN A 41 -3.61 -13.70 -12.32
C GLN A 41 -3.19 -12.38 -11.67
N PHE A 42 -3.88 -11.95 -10.61
CA PHE A 42 -3.50 -10.74 -9.88
C PHE A 42 -2.20 -10.93 -9.10
N ASP A 43 -1.29 -9.94 -9.20
CA ASP A 43 -0.10 -9.84 -8.35
C ASP A 43 0.38 -8.38 -8.20
N LEU A 44 1.16 -8.12 -7.15
CA LEU A 44 1.91 -6.87 -6.99
C LEU A 44 3.17 -6.93 -7.88
N LEU A 45 3.40 -5.86 -8.63
CA LEU A 45 4.60 -5.70 -9.45
C LEU A 45 5.70 -4.95 -8.68
N LEU A 46 5.32 -3.82 -8.08
CA LEU A 46 6.19 -3.01 -7.24
C LEU A 46 5.50 -2.71 -5.92
N PHE A 47 6.28 -2.69 -4.86
CA PHE A 47 5.83 -2.29 -3.53
C PHE A 47 6.63 -1.06 -3.09
N GLY A 48 6.02 0.12 -3.19
CA GLY A 48 6.58 1.38 -2.71
C GLY A 48 6.16 1.66 -1.27
N TYR A 49 7.11 2.06 -0.44
CA TYR A 49 6.82 2.49 0.93
C TYR A 49 7.74 3.61 1.42
N SER A 50 7.25 4.41 2.35
CA SER A 50 8.04 5.36 3.15
C SER A 50 7.68 5.20 4.62
N ILE A 51 8.68 5.27 5.49
CA ILE A 51 8.53 5.15 6.94
C ILE A 51 8.59 6.56 7.54
N ASP A 52 7.55 6.95 8.28
CA ASP A 52 7.50 8.21 9.01
C ASP A 52 7.82 9.45 8.15
N GLY A 53 7.40 9.46 6.87
CA GLY A 53 7.70 10.52 5.90
C GLY A 53 9.16 10.59 5.45
N GLY A 54 9.91 9.50 5.63
CA GLY A 54 11.30 9.37 5.23
C GLY A 54 11.50 9.13 3.74
N GLU A 55 12.66 8.54 3.39
CA GLU A 55 12.99 8.21 2.01
C GLU A 55 12.12 7.08 1.48
N VAL A 56 11.59 7.25 0.27
CA VAL A 56 10.81 6.22 -0.42
C VAL A 56 11.72 5.06 -0.80
N GLN A 57 11.32 3.86 -0.40
CA GLN A 57 11.92 2.59 -0.79
C GLN A 57 10.97 1.89 -1.76
N VAL A 58 11.52 1.18 -2.75
CA VAL A 58 10.75 0.40 -3.72
C VAL A 58 11.29 -1.01 -3.72
N VAL A 59 10.39 -1.99 -3.61
CA VAL A 59 10.70 -3.43 -3.72
C VAL A 59 10.18 -3.91 -5.08
N ASP A 60 11.08 -4.48 -5.88
CA ASP A 60 10.78 -5.11 -7.16
C ASP A 60 10.31 -6.56 -6.96
N VAL A 61 9.01 -6.72 -6.72
CA VAL A 61 8.38 -8.00 -6.39
C VAL A 61 8.49 -8.99 -7.55
N VAL A 62 8.35 -8.52 -8.79
CA VAL A 62 8.40 -9.39 -9.99
C VAL A 62 9.80 -10.01 -10.16
N ASN A 63 10.85 -9.24 -9.85
CA ASN A 63 12.22 -9.74 -9.91
C ASN A 63 12.65 -10.50 -8.63
N GLY A 64 11.72 -10.78 -7.72
CA GLY A 64 11.94 -11.64 -6.56
C GLY A 64 12.54 -10.92 -5.35
N GLU A 65 12.51 -9.59 -5.29
CA GLU A 65 12.87 -8.88 -4.07
C GLU A 65 11.83 -9.12 -2.97
N CYS A 66 12.30 -9.28 -1.73
CA CYS A 66 11.44 -9.55 -0.59
C CYS A 66 11.08 -8.28 0.15
N ILE A 67 9.81 -8.15 0.54
CA ILE A 67 9.37 -7.11 1.47
C ILE A 67 10.01 -7.41 2.84
N PRO A 68 10.69 -6.44 3.49
CA PRO A 68 11.33 -6.69 4.78
C PRO A 68 10.33 -7.08 5.87
N ASP A 69 10.68 -8.04 6.73
CA ASP A 69 9.83 -8.54 7.83
C ASP A 69 9.22 -7.46 8.71
N HIS A 70 9.99 -6.41 9.02
CA HIS A 70 9.51 -5.32 9.87
C HIS A 70 8.42 -4.48 9.18
N ILE A 71 8.45 -4.38 7.85
CA ILE A 71 7.39 -3.77 7.04
C ILE A 71 6.18 -4.69 7.02
N LEU A 72 6.36 -5.99 6.77
CA LEU A 72 5.26 -6.98 6.78
C LEU A 72 4.50 -6.98 8.12
N LYS A 73 5.21 -6.84 9.25
CA LYS A 73 4.59 -6.69 10.58
C LYS A 73 3.81 -5.39 10.72
N ALA A 74 4.35 -4.28 10.22
CA ALA A 74 3.70 -2.96 10.31
C ALA A 74 2.42 -2.88 9.47
N LEU A 75 2.34 -3.61 8.34
CA LEU A 75 1.16 -3.65 7.48
C LEU A 75 -0.10 -4.13 8.20
N THR A 76 0.03 -4.96 9.23
CA THR A 76 -1.11 -5.50 10.02
C THR A 76 -1.11 -5.08 11.49
N ASP A 77 -0.26 -4.11 11.85
CA ASP A 77 -0.24 -3.48 13.16
C ASP A 77 -1.09 -2.20 13.16
N ASP A 78 -2.24 -2.22 13.84
CA ASP A 78 -3.16 -1.08 13.89
C ASP A 78 -2.63 0.13 14.69
N SER A 79 -1.50 -0.01 15.38
CA SER A 79 -0.79 1.13 15.97
C SER A 79 0.01 1.94 14.95
N VAL A 80 0.27 1.37 13.76
CA VAL A 80 0.89 2.06 12.61
C VAL A 80 -0.21 2.55 11.67
N LEU A 81 -0.21 3.83 11.35
CA LEU A 81 -1.13 4.43 10.38
C LEU A 81 -0.62 4.22 8.95
N LYS A 82 -1.48 3.70 8.07
CA LYS A 82 -1.17 3.49 6.66
C LYS A 82 -1.75 4.63 5.84
N TYR A 83 -0.94 5.24 5.00
CA TYR A 83 -1.34 6.33 4.12
C TYR A 83 -1.24 5.90 2.67
N ALA A 84 -2.28 6.18 1.89
CA ALA A 84 -2.28 5.91 0.46
C ALA A 84 -3.19 6.89 -0.29
N HIS A 85 -2.87 7.14 -1.55
CA HIS A 85 -3.75 7.90 -2.44
C HIS A 85 -4.70 6.93 -3.14
N ASN A 86 -5.98 6.93 -2.76
CA ASN A 86 -6.93 5.84 -3.01
C ASN A 86 -6.66 4.59 -2.14
N ALA A 87 -6.60 4.80 -0.83
CA ALA A 87 -6.36 3.73 0.16
C ALA A 87 -7.32 2.52 0.08
N SER A 88 -8.54 2.69 -0.46
CA SER A 88 -9.41 1.54 -0.68
C SER A 88 -8.82 0.58 -1.70
N PHE A 89 -8.22 1.10 -2.77
CA PHE A 89 -7.58 0.28 -3.79
C PHE A 89 -6.37 -0.45 -3.20
N GLU A 90 -5.42 0.31 -2.63
CA GLU A 90 -4.19 -0.25 -2.06
C GLU A 90 -4.46 -1.32 -1.01
N ARG A 91 -5.39 -1.06 -0.08
CA ARG A 91 -5.74 -1.99 1.00
C ARG A 91 -6.30 -3.31 0.46
N ILE A 92 -7.15 -3.27 -0.56
CA ILE A 92 -7.78 -4.47 -1.13
C ILE A 92 -6.74 -5.30 -1.89
N CYS A 93 -5.94 -4.65 -2.74
CA CYS A 93 -4.82 -5.27 -3.44
C CYS A 93 -3.84 -5.93 -2.47
N LEU A 94 -3.43 -5.21 -1.42
CA LEU A 94 -2.53 -5.73 -0.39
C LEU A 94 -3.12 -6.90 0.39
N SER A 95 -4.42 -6.86 0.69
CA SER A 95 -5.08 -7.95 1.41
C SER A 95 -4.99 -9.27 0.65
N VAL A 96 -5.26 -9.24 -0.66
CA VAL A 96 -5.15 -10.42 -1.51
C VAL A 96 -3.70 -10.89 -1.61
N TYR A 97 -2.77 -9.96 -1.81
CA TYR A 97 -1.34 -10.28 -1.88
C TYR A 97 -0.83 -10.94 -0.59
N LEU A 98 -1.11 -10.38 0.58
CA LEU A 98 -0.70 -10.98 1.86
C LEU A 98 -1.32 -12.36 2.06
N ARG A 99 -2.61 -12.56 1.75
CA ARG A 99 -3.23 -13.89 1.85
C ARG A 99 -2.55 -14.95 0.98
N ARG A 100 -2.01 -14.57 -0.18
CA ARG A 100 -1.36 -15.48 -1.13
C ARG A 100 0.11 -15.73 -0.79
N HIS A 101 0.85 -14.68 -0.47
CA HIS A 101 2.32 -14.73 -0.37
C HIS A 101 2.85 -14.71 1.06
N TYR A 102 2.07 -14.15 2.00
CA TYR A 102 2.45 -13.92 3.40
C TYR A 102 1.29 -14.22 4.37
N PRO A 103 0.66 -15.41 4.29
CA PRO A 103 -0.56 -15.71 5.05
C PRO A 103 -0.37 -15.61 6.57
N GLU A 104 0.85 -15.80 7.07
CA GLU A 104 1.22 -15.66 8.48
C GLU A 104 1.17 -14.20 8.98
N TYR A 105 1.24 -13.23 8.06
CA TYR A 105 1.14 -11.81 8.38
C TYR A 105 -0.27 -11.26 8.20
N PHE A 106 -1.13 -11.93 7.42
CA PHE A 106 -2.51 -11.52 7.20
C PHE A 106 -3.37 -11.71 8.45
N ARG A 107 -4.17 -10.71 8.78
CA ARG A 107 -5.13 -10.74 9.89
C ARG A 107 -6.49 -10.22 9.42
N SER A 108 -7.51 -11.07 9.52
CA SER A 108 -8.90 -10.64 9.37
C SER A 108 -9.29 -9.72 10.53
N TYR A 109 -10.09 -8.71 10.24
CA TYR A 109 -10.64 -7.79 11.23
C TYR A 109 -12.10 -8.09 11.60
N SER A 110 -12.66 -9.16 11.02
CA SER A 110 -14.02 -9.59 11.31
C SER A 110 -14.07 -11.07 11.72
N ILE A 111 -15.26 -11.50 12.15
CA ILE A 111 -15.55 -12.90 12.48
C ILE A 111 -15.48 -13.77 11.21
N PRO A 112 -15.15 -15.07 11.33
CA PRO A 112 -15.00 -15.96 10.17
C PRO A 112 -16.22 -16.04 9.25
N GLU A 113 -17.41 -15.76 9.77
CA GLU A 113 -18.69 -15.80 9.06
C GLU A 113 -18.95 -14.53 8.22
N ASP A 114 -18.11 -13.49 8.35
CA ASP A 114 -18.25 -12.24 7.63
C ASP A 114 -17.57 -12.30 6.25
N PHE A 115 -18.29 -11.84 5.22
CA PHE A 115 -17.80 -11.75 3.85
C PHE A 115 -16.60 -10.81 3.69
N VAL A 116 -16.33 -9.92 4.65
CA VAL A 116 -15.16 -9.03 4.62
C VAL A 116 -13.89 -9.60 5.26
N GLY A 117 -13.93 -10.82 5.81
CA GLY A 117 -12.78 -11.42 6.50
C GLY A 117 -11.55 -11.67 5.60
N GLY A 118 -11.70 -11.57 4.29
CA GLY A 118 -10.61 -11.64 3.31
C GLY A 118 -9.80 -10.36 3.14
N TYR A 119 -10.11 -9.29 3.89
CA TYR A 119 -9.49 -7.97 3.73
C TYR A 119 -8.91 -7.43 5.05
N LEU A 120 -7.92 -6.54 4.97
CA LEU A 120 -7.31 -5.85 6.11
C LEU A 120 -8.27 -4.83 6.74
N ASP A 121 -8.14 -4.57 8.05
CA ASP A 121 -8.95 -3.54 8.74
C ASP A 121 -8.75 -2.15 8.12
N PRO A 122 -9.82 -1.42 7.74
CA PRO A 122 -9.68 -0.02 7.31
C PRO A 122 -9.34 0.97 8.45
N ALA A 123 -9.47 0.62 9.72
CA ALA A 123 -9.38 1.55 10.85
C ALA A 123 -8.06 2.35 10.91
N ALA A 124 -6.94 1.69 10.61
CA ALA A 124 -5.62 2.31 10.59
C ALA A 124 -5.24 2.97 9.25
N TRP A 125 -6.12 2.96 8.24
CA TRP A 125 -5.84 3.52 6.92
C TRP A 125 -6.33 4.96 6.78
N ARG A 126 -5.56 5.78 6.05
CA ARG A 126 -5.85 7.18 5.74
C ARG A 126 -5.72 7.39 4.23
N CYS A 127 -6.75 7.99 3.65
CA CYS A 127 -6.87 8.17 2.21
C CYS A 127 -6.68 9.64 1.83
N THR A 128 -5.56 9.97 1.18
CA THR A 128 -5.30 11.35 0.75
C THR A 128 -6.23 11.79 -0.39
N MET A 129 -6.77 10.86 -1.18
CA MET A 129 -7.81 11.15 -2.18
C MET A 129 -9.12 11.61 -1.54
N VAL A 130 -9.50 11.04 -0.38
CA VAL A 130 -10.70 11.47 0.36
C VAL A 130 -10.48 12.86 0.97
N TRP A 131 -9.27 13.14 1.47
CA TRP A 131 -8.91 14.49 1.93
C TRP A 131 -8.95 15.51 0.79
N ALA A 132 -8.41 15.18 -0.38
CA ALA A 132 -8.54 16.02 -1.57
C ALA A 132 -10.01 16.32 -1.89
N ALA A 133 -10.88 15.30 -1.86
CA ALA A 133 -12.32 15.49 -2.07
C ALA A 133 -12.95 16.42 -1.01
N TYR A 134 -12.58 16.24 0.25
CA TYR A 134 -13.06 17.06 1.37
C TYR A 134 -12.69 18.54 1.19
N ASP A 135 -11.47 18.80 0.71
CA ASP A 135 -10.95 20.15 0.46
C ASP A 135 -11.43 20.75 -0.88
N GLY A 136 -12.31 20.06 -1.61
CA GLY A 136 -12.78 20.50 -2.93
C GLY A 136 -11.72 20.44 -4.03
N LEU A 137 -10.64 19.68 -3.82
CA LEU A 137 -9.54 19.50 -4.74
C LEU A 137 -9.81 18.35 -5.74
N PRO A 138 -9.08 18.29 -6.86
CA PRO A 138 -9.18 17.18 -7.80
C PRO A 138 -8.84 15.83 -7.15
N LEU A 139 -9.54 14.77 -7.58
CA LEU A 139 -9.37 13.44 -6.97
C LEU A 139 -8.09 12.71 -7.39
N SER A 140 -7.50 13.03 -8.54
CA SER A 140 -6.30 12.32 -8.99
C SER A 140 -5.04 12.93 -8.40
N LEU A 141 -4.08 12.08 -8.00
CA LEU A 141 -2.80 12.51 -7.43
C LEU A 141 -2.08 13.55 -8.29
N ARG A 142 -2.13 13.36 -9.62
CA ARG A 142 -1.58 14.32 -10.58
C ARG A 142 -2.26 15.69 -10.49
N ASN A 143 -3.60 15.71 -10.49
CA ASN A 143 -4.33 16.97 -10.54
C ASN A 143 -4.33 17.70 -9.19
N VAL A 144 -4.34 16.97 -8.08
CA VAL A 144 -4.17 17.59 -6.75
C VAL A 144 -2.76 18.15 -6.58
N GLY A 145 -1.72 17.45 -7.04
CA GLY A 145 -0.35 17.95 -7.02
C GLY A 145 -0.18 19.21 -7.86
N ALA A 146 -0.85 19.29 -9.02
CA ALA A 146 -0.88 20.49 -9.83
C ALA A 146 -1.64 21.64 -9.16
N ALA A 147 -2.79 21.37 -8.55
CA ALA A 147 -3.61 22.37 -7.86
C ALA A 147 -2.92 22.96 -6.60
N LEU A 148 -2.14 22.14 -5.90
CA LEU A 148 -1.37 22.54 -4.72
C LEU A 148 0.03 23.09 -5.06
N HIS A 149 0.39 23.15 -6.34
CA HIS A 149 1.72 23.57 -6.80
C HIS A 149 2.86 22.80 -6.11
N LEU A 150 2.72 21.49 -5.94
CA LEU A 150 3.76 20.66 -5.35
C LEU A 150 4.97 20.58 -6.29
N ASP A 151 6.18 20.71 -5.73
CA ASP A 151 7.42 20.58 -6.49
C ASP A 151 7.58 19.19 -7.12
N SER A 152 7.08 18.16 -6.42
CA SER A 152 7.02 16.79 -6.90
C SER A 152 5.65 16.51 -7.51
N GLN A 153 5.62 16.27 -8.82
CA GLN A 153 4.43 15.88 -9.58
C GLN A 153 4.38 14.36 -9.76
N LYS A 154 3.19 13.82 -10.08
CA LYS A 154 3.05 12.38 -10.38
C LYS A 154 3.98 12.00 -11.53
N MET A 155 4.87 11.05 -11.29
CA MET A 155 5.77 10.48 -12.30
C MET A 155 4.96 9.77 -13.39
N ASP A 156 5.22 10.10 -14.66
CA ASP A 156 4.63 9.38 -15.80
C ASP A 156 5.38 8.05 -16.06
N GLU A 157 6.57 7.90 -15.48
CA GLU A 157 7.47 6.75 -15.57
C GLU A 157 6.84 5.46 -15.02
N GLY A 158 5.97 5.53 -14.00
CA GLY A 158 5.26 4.35 -13.46
C GLY A 158 4.47 3.60 -14.54
N LYS A 159 3.87 4.33 -15.50
CA LYS A 159 3.18 3.72 -16.66
C LYS A 159 4.15 3.02 -17.61
N ALA A 160 5.38 3.50 -17.73
CA ALA A 160 6.41 2.87 -18.55
C ALA A 160 6.94 1.60 -17.86
N LEU A 161 7.06 1.62 -16.54
CA LEU A 161 7.45 0.46 -15.74
C LEU A 161 6.43 -0.68 -15.83
N ILE A 162 5.13 -0.39 -15.68
CA ILE A 162 4.08 -1.40 -15.88
C ILE A 162 4.22 -2.06 -17.27
N ARG A 163 4.40 -1.26 -18.33
CA ARG A 163 4.59 -1.80 -19.70
C ARG A 163 5.85 -2.63 -19.86
N PHE A 164 6.90 -2.35 -19.10
CA PHE A 164 8.14 -3.12 -19.12
C PHE A 164 7.92 -4.51 -18.49
N PHE A 165 7.25 -4.58 -17.35
CA PHE A 165 6.96 -5.85 -16.68
C PHE A 165 5.95 -6.71 -17.46
N LEU A 166 4.92 -6.11 -18.06
CA LEU A 166 3.94 -6.85 -18.89
C LEU A 166 4.49 -7.39 -20.22
N ARG A 167 5.69 -7.00 -20.63
CA ARG A 167 6.35 -7.50 -21.85
C ARG A 167 7.42 -8.57 -21.56
N SER A 168 7.81 -8.72 -20.30
CA SER A 168 8.96 -9.55 -19.89
C SER A 168 8.54 -10.85 -19.21
N GLY A 169 7.24 -11.05 -18.95
CA GLY A 169 6.62 -12.32 -18.58
C GLY A 169 5.92 -12.97 -19.76
#